data_AF-A0A9J5ZTY9-F1
#
_entry.id   AF-A0A9J5ZTY9-F1
#
_cell.length_a   1.000
_cell.length_b   1.000
_cell.length_c   1.000
_cell.angle_alpha   90.00
_cell.angle_beta   90.00
_cell.angle_gamma   90.00
#
_symmetry.space_group_name_H-M   'P 1'
#
loop_
_entity.id
_entity.type
_entity.pdbx_description
1 polymer ?
#
loop_
_entity_poly.entity_id
_entity_poly.type
_entity_poly.pdbx_seq_one_letter_code
_entity_poly.pdbx_strand_id
1 'polypeptide(L)'
;MGEAPAFFADSLLGDFPNGVDLKSKGHKTAICIGSKIYVIGGADHESTAVIGVQIFEKSSGEWINPTVLGTKPKVSNGHSAVLLNGDRILVIKGNSKSDGCFWFLEVGTPFIREQEKTHGNEVVAWSKGVLGNVEKPIVISGPSGVGKGTLISELMKEFPSMFGFSVSHTTRAPREKEQNGFHYHFSDRSVMEREIKDGKFLEFASVHGNLYGTSVEAVEVVADAGKVSSLHAINS
;
A
#
# COMPACT_ATOMS: atom_id res chain seq x y z
N MET A 1 -28.67 -25.55 35.05
CA MET A 1 -28.40 -26.53 33.98
C MET A 1 -28.88 -25.91 32.68
N GLY A 2 -27.96 -25.39 31.88
CA GLY A 2 -28.26 -24.77 30.60
C GLY A 2 -27.14 -25.15 29.64
N GLU A 3 -27.41 -26.15 28.80
CA GLU A 3 -26.50 -26.57 27.73
C GLU A 3 -26.53 -25.51 26.62
N ALA A 4 -25.34 -25.07 26.22
CA ALA A 4 -25.16 -24.24 25.04
C ALA A 4 -25.31 -25.12 23.78
N PRO A 5 -25.96 -24.65 22.70
CA PRO A 5 -26.03 -25.40 21.46
C PRO A 5 -24.64 -25.48 20.83
N ALA A 6 -24.19 -26.71 20.59
CA ALA A 6 -22.99 -27.01 19.84
C ALA A 6 -23.11 -26.43 18.41
N PHE A 7 -22.22 -25.49 18.07
CA PHE A 7 -21.99 -25.14 16.68
C PHE A 7 -21.23 -26.28 16.02
N PHE A 8 -21.89 -26.95 15.07
CA PHE A 8 -21.28 -27.92 14.19
C PHE A 8 -20.17 -27.24 13.38
N ALA A 9 -18.92 -27.52 13.73
CA ALA A 9 -17.81 -27.39 12.80
C ALA A 9 -17.87 -28.58 11.85
N ASP A 10 -18.75 -28.51 10.85
CA ASP A 10 -18.70 -29.47 9.75
C ASP A 10 -17.41 -29.22 8.97
N SER A 11 -16.53 -30.21 9.11
CA SER A 11 -15.34 -30.43 8.33
C SER A 11 -15.66 -30.38 6.84
N LEU A 12 -15.39 -29.24 6.20
CA LEU A 12 -15.25 -29.15 4.75
C LEU A 12 -13.85 -29.63 4.34
N LEU A 13 -13.56 -30.91 4.63
CA LEU A 13 -12.65 -31.72 3.82
C LEU A 13 -13.52 -32.32 2.70
N GLY A 14 -13.85 -31.49 1.72
CA GLY A 14 -14.47 -31.92 0.48
C GLY A 14 -13.52 -31.60 -0.66
N ASP A 15 -12.80 -32.63 -1.13
CA ASP A 15 -12.03 -32.57 -2.37
C ASP A 15 -12.99 -32.26 -3.53
N PHE A 16 -13.01 -31.01 -3.98
CA PHE A 16 -13.66 -30.65 -5.22
C PHE A 16 -12.73 -30.98 -6.39
N PRO A 17 -13.19 -31.72 -7.42
CA PRO A 17 -12.35 -32.26 -8.49
C PRO A 17 -11.80 -31.21 -9.49
N ASN A 18 -12.04 -29.91 -9.27
CA ASN A 18 -11.50 -28.80 -10.06
C ASN A 18 -10.46 -27.97 -9.27
N GLY A 19 -9.86 -28.56 -8.22
CA GLY A 19 -9.00 -27.89 -7.26
C GLY A 19 -7.74 -27.27 -7.88
N VAL A 20 -7.53 -25.98 -7.61
CA VAL A 20 -6.21 -25.33 -7.76
C VAL A 20 -5.28 -25.92 -6.69
N ASP A 21 -4.15 -26.48 -7.12
CA ASP A 21 -3.07 -27.00 -6.25
C ASP A 21 -2.39 -25.83 -5.53
N LEU A 22 -2.99 -25.35 -4.43
CA LEU A 22 -2.36 -24.41 -3.50
C LEU A 22 -1.80 -25.19 -2.31
N LYS A 23 -0.75 -25.98 -2.57
CA LYS A 23 0.17 -26.48 -1.54
C LYS A 23 0.92 -25.31 -0.90
N SER A 24 0.32 -24.62 0.06
CA SER A 24 1.04 -23.63 0.87
C SER A 24 0.82 -23.90 2.36
N LYS A 25 1.92 -24.13 3.09
CA LYS A 25 2.01 -24.30 4.55
C LYS A 25 1.77 -22.97 5.31
N GLY A 26 0.68 -22.25 5.01
CA GLY A 26 0.38 -20.94 5.57
C GLY A 26 -1.05 -20.82 6.08
N HIS A 27 -1.26 -19.98 7.09
CA HIS A 27 -2.60 -19.65 7.58
C HIS A 27 -3.36 -18.87 6.48
N LYS A 28 -4.65 -19.18 6.32
CA LYS A 28 -5.54 -18.50 5.38
C LYS A 28 -6.76 -17.97 6.13
N THR A 29 -7.23 -16.80 5.72
CA THR A 29 -8.48 -16.21 6.20
C THR A 29 -9.31 -15.81 4.99
N ALA A 30 -10.62 -15.98 5.07
CA ALA A 30 -11.53 -15.61 4.00
C ALA A 30 -12.53 -14.56 4.50
N ILE A 31 -12.80 -13.54 3.69
CA ILE A 31 -13.79 -12.49 3.97
C ILE A 31 -14.76 -12.40 2.81
N CYS A 32 -16.05 -12.46 3.13
CA CYS A 32 -17.13 -12.36 2.15
C CYS A 32 -17.55 -10.89 2.00
N ILE A 33 -17.56 -10.37 0.77
CA ILE A 33 -18.06 -9.04 0.44
C ILE A 33 -18.95 -9.16 -0.80
N GLY A 34 -20.26 -8.97 -0.61
CA GLY A 34 -21.22 -9.14 -1.70
C GLY A 34 -21.18 -10.55 -2.29
N SER A 35 -20.94 -10.67 -3.59
CA SER A 35 -20.79 -11.95 -4.31
C SER A 35 -19.36 -12.52 -4.27
N LYS A 36 -18.38 -11.76 -3.77
CA LYS A 36 -16.96 -12.13 -3.78
C LYS A 36 -16.51 -12.65 -2.42
N ILE A 37 -15.63 -13.65 -2.43
CA ILE A 37 -14.90 -14.13 -1.25
C ILE A 37 -13.42 -13.82 -1.46
N TYR A 38 -12.88 -12.93 -0.63
CA TYR A 38 -11.47 -12.57 -0.61
C TYR A 38 -10.73 -13.54 0.30
N VAL A 39 -9.85 -14.36 -0.28
CA VAL A 39 -8.99 -15.30 0.42
C VAL A 39 -7.62 -14.65 0.59
N ILE A 40 -7.26 -14.39 1.85
CA ILE A 40 -6.04 -13.72 2.26
C ILE A 40 -5.15 -14.74 2.96
N GLY A 41 -3.98 -15.01 2.40
CA GLY A 41 -3.04 -15.97 2.95
C GLY A 41 -2.50 -16.96 1.93
N GLY A 42 -1.54 -17.76 2.37
CA GLY A 42 -0.69 -18.54 1.46
C GLY A 42 0.44 -17.70 0.86
N ALA A 43 1.46 -18.39 0.35
CA ALA A 43 2.54 -17.79 -0.41
C ALA A 43 2.03 -17.37 -1.80
N ASP A 44 2.41 -16.18 -2.24
CA ASP A 44 2.22 -15.75 -3.62
C ASP A 44 2.93 -16.74 -4.56
N HIS A 45 2.35 -17.01 -5.75
CA HIS A 45 2.91 -17.97 -6.72
C HIS A 45 4.32 -17.57 -7.19
N GLU A 46 4.69 -16.29 -7.05
CA GLU A 46 5.99 -15.74 -7.42
C GLU A 46 6.97 -15.58 -6.24
N SER A 47 6.50 -15.61 -4.98
CA SER A 47 7.36 -15.40 -3.80
C SER A 47 6.77 -16.00 -2.52
N THR A 48 7.56 -16.86 -1.88
CA THR A 48 7.21 -17.54 -0.62
C THR A 48 7.24 -16.64 0.62
N ALA A 49 7.53 -15.34 0.46
CA ALA A 49 7.80 -14.44 1.59
C ALA A 49 6.70 -13.42 1.89
N VAL A 50 5.67 -13.26 1.05
CA VAL A 50 4.58 -12.27 1.22
C VAL A 50 3.19 -12.93 1.23
N ILE A 51 2.22 -12.26 1.88
CA ILE A 51 0.83 -12.72 1.96
C ILE A 51 0.14 -12.53 0.61
N GLY A 52 -0.34 -13.63 0.01
CA GLY A 52 -1.12 -13.62 -1.22
C GLY A 52 -2.59 -13.24 -1.02
N VAL A 53 -3.24 -12.84 -2.12
CA VAL A 53 -4.67 -12.55 -2.19
C VAL A 53 -5.27 -13.23 -3.41
N GLN A 54 -6.37 -13.95 -3.22
CA GLN A 54 -7.19 -14.52 -4.29
C GLN A 54 -8.65 -14.17 -4.07
N ILE A 55 -9.43 -14.11 -5.14
CA ILE A 55 -10.85 -13.76 -5.06
C ILE A 55 -11.64 -14.91 -5.68
N PHE A 56 -12.67 -15.37 -4.98
CA PHE A 56 -13.61 -16.34 -5.50
C PHE A 56 -14.96 -15.67 -5.74
N GLU A 57 -15.41 -15.67 -6.98
CA GLU A 57 -16.70 -15.09 -7.38
C GLU A 57 -17.79 -16.17 -7.21
N LYS A 58 -18.68 -15.99 -6.23
CA LYS A 58 -19.72 -16.99 -5.91
C LYS A 58 -20.73 -17.18 -7.03
N SER A 59 -20.95 -16.14 -7.83
CA SER A 59 -21.95 -16.17 -8.90
C SER A 59 -21.52 -17.03 -10.09
N SER A 60 -20.24 -16.94 -10.49
CA SER A 60 -19.66 -17.74 -11.58
C SER A 60 -19.00 -19.03 -11.10
N GLY A 61 -18.62 -19.10 -9.83
CA GLY A 61 -17.80 -20.20 -9.29
C GLY A 61 -16.34 -20.15 -9.73
N GLU A 62 -15.87 -18.99 -10.22
CA GLU A 62 -14.53 -18.80 -10.75
C GLU A 62 -13.57 -18.18 -9.72
N TRP A 63 -12.30 -18.55 -9.85
CA TRP A 63 -11.19 -17.93 -9.12
C TRP A 63 -10.58 -16.81 -9.97
N ILE A 64 -10.40 -15.65 -9.34
CA ILE A 64 -9.81 -14.46 -9.92
C ILE A 64 -8.48 -14.19 -9.20
N ASN A 65 -7.42 -14.00 -9.99
CA ASN A 65 -6.14 -13.50 -9.51
C ASN A 65 -6.12 -11.97 -9.73
N PRO A 66 -6.35 -11.16 -8.68
CA PRO A 66 -6.38 -9.72 -8.84
C PRO A 66 -4.99 -9.15 -9.11
N THR A 67 -4.93 -7.97 -9.73
CA THR A 67 -3.73 -7.14 -9.67
C THR A 67 -3.57 -6.60 -8.24
N VAL A 68 -2.47 -6.96 -7.60
CA VAL A 68 -2.18 -6.56 -6.22
C VAL A 68 -1.20 -5.37 -6.23
N LEU A 69 -1.67 -4.22 -5.75
CA LEU A 69 -0.88 -2.99 -5.62
C LEU A 69 -0.38 -2.78 -4.18
N GLY A 70 0.56 -1.86 -4.03
CA GLY A 70 1.11 -1.44 -2.74
C GLY A 70 2.10 -2.43 -2.12
N THR A 71 2.61 -2.07 -0.95
CA THR A 71 3.61 -2.88 -0.24
C THR A 71 2.96 -4.11 0.39
N LYS A 72 3.26 -5.30 -0.14
CA LYS A 72 2.71 -6.57 0.36
C LYS A 72 3.27 -6.91 1.75
N PRO A 73 2.42 -7.29 2.74
CA PRO A 73 2.88 -7.74 4.04
C PRO A 73 3.69 -9.03 3.93
N LYS A 74 4.78 -9.13 4.70
CA LYS A 74 5.52 -10.40 4.87
C LYS A 74 4.63 -11.45 5.55
N VAL A 75 4.83 -12.73 5.21
CA VAL A 75 4.10 -13.84 5.86
C VAL A 75 4.37 -13.85 7.38
N SER A 76 3.37 -14.21 8.18
CA SER A 76 3.48 -14.43 9.64
C SER A 76 2.92 -15.80 10.04
N ASN A 77 3.18 -16.21 11.28
CA ASN A 77 2.69 -17.47 11.87
C ASN A 77 1.15 -17.53 12.04
N GLY A 78 0.43 -16.54 11.52
CA GLY A 78 -1.01 -16.40 11.62
C GLY A 78 -1.44 -14.96 11.35
N HIS A 79 -2.68 -14.80 10.90
CA HIS A 79 -3.35 -13.52 10.77
C HIS A 79 -4.85 -13.71 10.92
N SER A 80 -5.52 -12.64 11.35
CA SER A 80 -6.97 -12.51 11.38
C SER A 80 -7.38 -11.36 10.48
N ALA A 81 -8.55 -11.44 9.87
CA ALA A 81 -9.05 -10.38 9.00
C ALA A 81 -10.48 -9.98 9.39
N VAL A 82 -10.83 -8.70 9.23
CA VAL A 82 -12.18 -8.17 9.49
C VAL A 82 -12.53 -7.12 8.45
N LEU A 83 -13.78 -7.15 7.96
CA LEU A 83 -14.30 -6.15 7.03
C LEU A 83 -14.56 -4.82 7.76
N LEU A 84 -14.11 -3.72 7.17
CA LEU A 84 -14.34 -2.36 7.62
C LEU A 84 -15.07 -1.57 6.53
N ASN A 85 -16.17 -0.93 6.90
CA ASN A 85 -16.94 0.00 6.06
C ASN A 85 -17.36 -0.53 4.67
N GLY A 86 -17.23 -1.84 4.43
CA GLY A 86 -17.57 -2.49 3.17
C GLY A 86 -16.55 -2.33 2.03
N ASP A 87 -15.48 -1.54 2.22
CA ASP A 87 -14.51 -1.20 1.17
C ASP A 87 -13.05 -1.53 1.52
N ARG A 88 -12.79 -1.92 2.77
CA ARG A 88 -11.45 -2.28 3.29
C ARG A 88 -11.52 -3.49 4.19
N ILE A 89 -10.50 -4.32 4.17
CA ILE A 89 -10.34 -5.44 5.10
C ILE A 89 -9.13 -5.15 5.99
N LEU A 90 -9.33 -5.04 7.30
CA LEU A 90 -8.24 -4.96 8.28
C LEU A 90 -7.68 -6.36 8.52
N VAL A 91 -6.39 -6.52 8.34
CA VAL A 91 -5.62 -7.74 8.57
C VAL A 91 -4.67 -7.51 9.74
N ILE A 92 -4.84 -8.29 10.80
CA ILE A 92 -4.02 -8.27 12.01
C ILE A 92 -3.13 -9.50 12.01
N LYS A 93 -1.81 -9.28 11.95
CA LYS A 93 -0.81 -10.33 11.98
C LYS A 93 -0.51 -10.76 13.42
N GLY A 94 -0.47 -12.07 13.64
CA GLY A 94 -0.10 -12.65 14.93
C GLY A 94 1.41 -12.62 15.17
N ASN A 95 1.81 -12.00 16.29
CA ASN A 95 3.13 -12.11 16.91
C ASN A 95 4.34 -11.48 16.17
N SER A 96 4.29 -10.17 15.88
CA SER A 96 5.51 -9.39 15.62
C SER A 96 5.79 -8.43 16.77
N LYS A 97 6.98 -8.49 17.35
CA LYS A 97 7.48 -7.57 18.39
C LYS A 97 7.76 -6.14 17.85
N SER A 98 7.21 -5.76 16.70
CA SER A 98 7.49 -4.50 16.01
C SER A 98 6.23 -3.92 15.37
N ASP A 99 6.22 -2.59 15.17
CA ASP A 99 5.24 -1.87 14.37
C ASP A 99 5.07 -2.53 12.99
N GLY A 100 3.84 -2.85 12.62
CA GLY A 100 3.53 -3.64 11.41
C GLY A 100 2.61 -4.84 11.63
N CYS A 101 1.92 -4.92 12.77
CA CYS A 101 0.87 -5.93 13.00
C CYS A 101 -0.40 -5.64 12.19
N PHE A 102 -0.66 -4.39 11.82
CA PHE A 102 -1.91 -3.95 11.19
C PHE A 102 -1.67 -3.65 9.71
N TRP A 103 -2.54 -4.19 8.87
CA TRP A 103 -2.53 -3.98 7.43
C TRP A 103 -3.96 -3.80 6.95
N PHE A 104 -4.17 -3.00 5.92
CA PHE A 104 -5.45 -2.92 5.23
C PHE A 104 -5.29 -3.49 3.84
N LEU A 105 -6.28 -4.27 3.42
CA LEU A 105 -6.49 -4.65 2.03
C LEU A 105 -7.67 -3.83 1.52
N GLU A 106 -7.39 -2.88 0.63
CA GLU A 106 -8.40 -2.08 -0.05
C GLU A 106 -8.97 -2.88 -1.22
N VAL A 107 -10.30 -2.95 -1.27
CA VAL A 107 -11.03 -3.80 -2.23
C VAL A 107 -12.16 -3.07 -2.95
N GLY A 108 -12.59 -1.91 -2.44
CA GLY A 108 -13.73 -1.18 -3.02
C GLY A 108 -13.67 0.34 -2.84
N THR A 109 -12.52 0.87 -2.43
CA THR A 109 -12.31 2.31 -2.23
C THR A 109 -12.39 3.06 -3.56
N PRO A 110 -12.63 4.39 -3.57
CA PRO A 110 -12.63 5.17 -4.80
C PRO A 110 -11.35 5.00 -5.64
N PHE A 111 -10.20 4.90 -4.97
CA PHE A 111 -8.91 4.62 -5.59
C PHE A 111 -8.89 3.27 -6.32
N ILE A 112 -9.31 2.19 -5.65
CA ILE A 112 -9.36 0.85 -6.26
C ILE A 112 -10.24 0.84 -7.51
N ARG A 113 -11.43 1.46 -7.45
CA ARG A 113 -12.35 1.53 -8.60
C ARG A 113 -11.76 2.28 -9.79
N GLU A 114 -10.87 3.24 -9.56
CA GLU A 114 -10.16 3.95 -10.63
C GLU A 114 -9.04 3.08 -11.22
N GLN A 115 -8.31 2.34 -10.38
CA GLN A 115 -7.30 1.40 -10.82
C GLN A 115 -7.90 0.25 -11.64
N GLU A 116 -9.06 -0.30 -11.24
CA GLU A 116 -9.76 -1.34 -12.01
C GLU A 116 -10.11 -0.89 -13.43
N LYS A 117 -10.53 0.38 -13.60
CA LYS A 117 -10.78 0.95 -14.94
C LYS A 117 -9.52 1.04 -15.78
N THR A 118 -8.39 1.32 -15.14
CA THR A 118 -7.10 1.50 -15.80
C THR A 118 -6.47 0.16 -16.20
N HIS A 119 -6.57 -0.83 -15.32
CA HIS A 119 -5.97 -2.16 -15.52
C HIS A 119 -6.89 -3.15 -16.26
N GLY A 120 -8.21 -2.90 -16.28
CA GLY A 120 -9.18 -3.75 -16.96
C GLY A 120 -9.42 -5.10 -16.27
N ASN A 121 -9.00 -5.24 -15.01
CA ASN A 121 -9.20 -6.42 -14.19
C ASN A 121 -9.49 -6.02 -12.73
N GLU A 122 -9.75 -7.02 -11.89
CA GLU A 122 -9.96 -6.82 -10.46
C GLU A 122 -8.67 -6.36 -9.78
N VAL A 123 -8.74 -5.30 -8.97
CA VAL A 123 -7.57 -4.71 -8.30
C VAL A 123 -7.79 -4.72 -6.79
N VAL A 124 -6.73 -5.03 -6.05
CA VAL A 124 -6.68 -4.85 -4.59
C VAL A 124 -5.39 -4.15 -4.22
N ALA A 125 -5.36 -3.38 -3.13
CA ALA A 125 -4.15 -2.71 -2.68
C ALA A 125 -3.87 -2.96 -1.20
N TRP A 126 -2.62 -3.29 -0.89
CA TRP A 126 -2.14 -3.36 0.49
C TRP A 126 -1.69 -1.99 0.98
N SER A 127 -2.08 -1.65 2.21
CA SER A 127 -1.53 -0.51 2.94
C SER A 127 -1.20 -0.88 4.39
N LYS A 128 -0.12 -0.31 4.93
CA LYS A 128 0.31 -0.53 6.31
C LYS A 128 -0.61 0.27 7.25
N GLY A 129 -1.15 -0.38 8.26
CA GLY A 129 -1.88 0.28 9.33
C GLY A 129 -0.93 0.88 10.36
N VAL A 130 -1.18 2.12 10.76
CA VAL A 130 -0.42 2.82 11.80
C VAL A 130 -1.35 3.03 13.01
N LEU A 131 -0.85 2.70 14.20
CA LEU A 131 -1.54 2.95 15.47
C LEU A 131 -1.25 4.39 15.93
N GLY A 132 -2.30 5.16 16.23
CA GLY A 132 -2.20 6.50 16.82
C GLY A 132 -2.79 7.60 15.95
N ASN A 133 -2.64 8.85 16.40
CA ASN A 133 -2.97 10.03 15.59
C ASN A 133 -1.89 10.18 14.51
N VAL A 134 -2.19 9.70 13.31
CA VAL A 134 -1.40 10.02 12.14
C VAL A 134 -1.77 11.45 11.74
N GLU A 135 -0.88 12.41 11.99
CA GLU A 135 -1.07 13.75 11.46
C GLU A 135 -0.95 13.72 9.93
N LYS A 136 -1.83 14.48 9.27
CA LYS A 136 -1.93 14.47 7.81
C LYS A 136 -0.67 15.09 7.20
N PRO A 137 -0.14 14.56 6.08
CA PRO A 137 0.97 15.19 5.39
C PRO A 137 0.57 16.59 4.90
N ILE A 138 1.54 17.50 4.87
CA ILE A 138 1.37 18.86 4.36
C ILE A 138 2.03 18.92 2.98
N VAL A 139 1.28 19.31 1.95
CA VAL A 139 1.82 19.48 0.60
C VAL A 139 2.01 20.96 0.32
N ILE A 140 3.24 21.36 -0.03
CA ILE A 140 3.61 22.72 -0.46
C ILE A 140 3.90 22.69 -1.97
N SER A 141 2.96 23.12 -2.80
CA SER A 141 3.13 23.16 -4.25
C SER A 141 3.35 24.57 -4.81
N GLY A 142 3.98 24.67 -5.99
CA GLY A 142 4.16 25.92 -6.72
C GLY A 142 5.38 25.91 -7.66
N PRO A 143 5.54 26.88 -8.58
CA PRO A 143 6.61 26.88 -9.59
C PRO A 143 8.04 26.82 -9.00
N SER A 144 9.01 26.36 -9.79
CA SER A 144 10.41 26.39 -9.35
C SER A 144 10.89 27.84 -9.13
N GLY A 145 11.55 28.11 -8.00
CA GLY A 145 12.06 29.43 -7.63
C GLY A 145 11.15 30.29 -6.74
N VAL A 146 9.91 29.88 -6.44
CA VAL A 146 8.97 30.67 -5.60
C VAL A 146 9.26 30.66 -4.09
N GLY A 147 10.38 30.06 -3.66
CA GLY A 147 10.76 30.03 -2.24
C GLY A 147 10.25 28.84 -1.42
N LYS A 148 9.68 27.79 -2.04
CA LYS A 148 9.22 26.57 -1.32
C LYS A 148 10.31 25.93 -0.47
N GLY A 149 11.52 25.78 -1.03
CA GLY A 149 12.66 25.24 -0.30
C GLY A 149 13.07 26.10 0.90
N THR A 150 12.94 27.43 0.79
CA THR A 150 13.16 28.36 1.90
C THR A 150 12.13 28.17 3.00
N LEU A 151 10.84 28.15 2.66
CA LEU A 151 9.75 27.90 3.62
C LEU A 151 9.91 26.53 4.32
N ILE A 152 10.21 25.48 3.55
CA ILE A 152 10.48 24.15 4.10
C ILE A 152 11.68 24.19 5.05
N SER A 153 12.77 24.86 4.67
CA SER A 153 13.96 24.99 5.52
C SER A 153 13.67 25.73 6.82
N GLU A 154 12.84 26.77 6.78
CA GLU A 154 12.39 27.52 7.96
C GLU A 154 11.51 26.65 8.87
N LEU A 155 10.51 25.95 8.33
CA LEU A 155 9.66 25.02 9.08
C LEU A 155 10.46 23.91 9.76
N MET A 156 11.42 23.32 9.03
CA MET A 156 12.32 22.28 9.56
C MET A 156 13.24 22.83 10.67
N LYS A 157 13.64 24.10 10.59
CA LYS A 157 14.48 24.77 11.60
C LYS A 157 13.69 25.16 12.84
N GLU A 158 12.47 25.66 12.67
CA GLU A 158 11.62 26.14 13.77
C GLU A 158 10.98 24.98 14.54
N PHE A 159 10.61 23.90 13.84
CA PHE A 159 9.94 22.74 14.43
C PHE A 159 10.62 21.40 14.07
N PRO A 160 11.89 21.19 14.46
CA PRO A 160 12.69 20.05 14.03
C PRO A 160 12.19 18.68 14.52
N SER A 161 11.41 18.65 15.60
CA SER A 161 10.77 17.45 16.16
C SER A 161 9.40 17.15 15.55
N MET A 162 8.79 18.10 14.85
CA MET A 162 7.48 17.93 14.21
C MET A 162 7.60 17.66 12.72
N PHE A 163 8.42 18.42 11.98
CA PHE A 163 8.49 18.25 10.52
C PHE A 163 9.62 17.32 10.08
N GLY A 164 9.30 16.49 9.08
CA GLY A 164 10.27 15.79 8.25
C GLY A 164 10.02 16.15 6.79
N PHE A 165 11.09 16.29 6.01
CA PHE A 165 10.98 16.64 4.60
C PHE A 165 11.17 15.40 3.74
N SER A 166 10.21 15.15 2.85
CA SER A 166 10.29 14.10 1.84
C SER A 166 10.71 14.71 0.51
N VAL A 167 11.87 14.31 0.01
CA VAL A 167 12.41 14.82 -1.25
C VAL A 167 11.79 14.04 -2.41
N SER A 168 11.00 14.70 -3.26
CA SER A 168 10.41 14.06 -4.44
C SER A 168 11.48 13.74 -5.51
N HIS A 169 11.15 12.85 -6.44
CA HIS A 169 11.97 12.47 -7.58
C HIS A 169 11.60 13.27 -8.83
N THR A 170 12.56 13.48 -9.73
CA THR A 170 12.29 14.00 -11.08
C THR A 170 13.27 13.47 -12.11
N THR A 171 12.81 13.35 -13.36
CA THR A 171 13.66 13.02 -14.53
C THR A 171 14.24 14.23 -15.22
N ARG A 172 13.89 15.43 -14.77
CA ARG A 172 14.47 16.67 -15.31
C ARG A 172 15.92 16.77 -14.86
N ALA A 173 16.81 17.24 -15.73
CA ALA A 173 18.18 17.58 -15.32
C ALA A 173 18.18 18.69 -14.22
N PRO A 174 19.10 18.63 -13.24
CA PRO A 174 19.24 19.67 -12.22
C PRO A 174 19.60 21.03 -12.84
N ARG A 175 19.06 22.12 -12.28
CA ARG A 175 19.51 23.50 -12.57
C ARG A 175 20.79 23.81 -11.79
N GLU A 176 21.51 24.87 -12.18
CA GLU A 176 22.80 25.27 -11.57
C GLU A 176 22.80 25.37 -10.03
N LYS A 177 21.67 25.72 -9.42
CA LYS A 177 21.54 25.88 -7.95
C LYS A 177 20.84 24.71 -7.26
N GLU A 178 20.46 23.68 -8.02
CA GLU A 178 19.77 22.52 -7.46
C GLU A 178 20.76 21.42 -7.10
N GLN A 179 20.52 20.79 -5.96
CA GLN A 179 21.34 19.72 -5.41
C GLN A 179 20.51 18.44 -5.27
N ASN A 180 21.07 17.32 -5.73
CA ASN A 180 20.47 16.00 -5.62
C ASN A 180 20.30 15.59 -4.14
N GLY A 181 19.14 15.03 -3.79
CA GLY A 181 18.80 14.63 -2.43
C GLY A 181 18.44 15.79 -1.48
N PHE A 182 18.43 17.03 -1.99
CA PHE A 182 17.93 18.18 -1.24
C PHE A 182 16.73 18.82 -1.94
N HIS A 183 16.86 19.13 -3.23
CA HIS A 183 15.76 19.71 -4.01
C HIS A 183 14.88 18.63 -4.63
N TYR A 184 15.52 17.66 -5.27
CA TYR A 184 14.92 16.46 -5.85
C TYR A 184 15.90 15.30 -5.77
N HIS A 185 15.38 14.08 -5.84
CA HIS A 185 16.13 12.95 -6.35
C HIS A 185 16.07 12.97 -7.88
N PHE A 186 17.18 13.36 -8.51
CA PHE A 186 17.29 13.37 -9.96
C PHE A 186 17.57 11.95 -10.45
N SER A 187 16.63 11.39 -11.20
CA SER A 187 16.65 9.98 -11.60
C SER A 187 16.45 9.80 -13.09
N ASP A 188 16.99 8.73 -13.66
CA ASP A 188 16.76 8.40 -15.05
C ASP A 188 15.29 8.05 -15.31
N ARG A 189 14.77 8.51 -16.45
CA ARG A 189 13.37 8.27 -16.83
C ARG A 189 13.00 6.79 -16.87
N SER A 190 13.85 5.97 -17.47
CA SER A 190 13.61 4.53 -17.57
C SER A 190 13.60 3.81 -16.22
N VAL A 191 14.35 4.33 -15.24
CA VAL A 191 14.32 3.82 -13.86
C VAL A 191 13.01 4.21 -13.21
N MET A 192 12.65 5.49 -13.28
CA MET A 192 11.42 6.00 -12.66
C MET A 192 10.15 5.35 -13.22
N GLU A 193 10.06 5.15 -14.54
CA GLU A 193 8.90 4.48 -15.17
C GLU A 193 8.73 3.03 -14.70
N ARG A 194 9.83 2.30 -14.54
CA ARG A 194 9.81 0.94 -14.00
C ARG A 194 9.38 0.93 -12.53
N GLU A 195 9.92 1.83 -11.72
CA GLU A 195 9.57 1.91 -10.30
C GLU A 195 8.12 2.37 -10.06
N ILE A 196 7.60 3.23 -10.93
CA ILE A 196 6.17 3.57 -10.97
C ILE A 196 5.34 2.31 -11.24
N LYS A 197 5.74 1.51 -12.24
CA LYS A 197 5.05 0.25 -12.57
C LYS A 197 5.11 -0.76 -11.43
N ASP A 198 6.21 -0.79 -10.69
CA ASP A 198 6.41 -1.65 -9.52
C ASP A 198 5.70 -1.14 -8.25
N GLY A 199 4.93 -0.04 -8.35
CA GLY A 199 4.14 0.51 -7.25
C GLY A 199 4.98 1.20 -6.17
N LYS A 200 6.22 1.62 -6.48
CA LYS A 200 7.11 2.30 -5.52
C LYS A 200 6.82 3.80 -5.36
N PHE A 201 5.93 4.36 -6.18
CA PHE A 201 5.56 5.77 -6.14
C PHE A 201 4.15 5.94 -5.59
N LEU A 202 4.00 6.82 -4.60
CA LEU A 202 2.72 7.19 -4.02
C LEU A 202 1.90 8.03 -5.00
N GLU A 203 2.58 8.94 -5.70
CA GLU A 203 2.03 9.80 -6.73
C GLU A 203 3.09 10.12 -7.77
N PHE A 204 2.66 10.37 -9.01
CA PHE A 204 3.53 10.83 -10.08
C PHE A 204 2.74 11.64 -11.12
N ALA A 205 3.43 12.53 -11.81
CA ALA A 205 2.88 13.36 -12.87
C ALA A 205 3.92 13.59 -13.98
N SER A 206 3.46 13.72 -15.22
CA SER A 206 4.29 14.20 -16.32
C SER A 206 4.06 15.69 -16.55
N VAL A 207 5.12 16.49 -16.41
CA VAL A 207 5.09 17.94 -16.55
C VAL A 207 6.20 18.36 -17.51
N HIS A 208 5.83 19.04 -18.60
CA HIS A 208 6.76 19.48 -19.65
C HIS A 208 7.72 18.39 -20.14
N GLY A 209 7.22 17.17 -20.33
CA GLY A 209 8.01 16.04 -20.81
C GLY A 209 8.94 15.40 -19.76
N ASN A 210 8.93 15.85 -18.51
CA ASN A 210 9.64 15.20 -17.40
C ASN A 210 8.66 14.50 -16.46
N LEU A 211 9.11 13.46 -15.76
CA LEU A 211 8.35 12.85 -14.69
C LEU A 211 8.74 13.49 -13.35
N TYR A 212 7.74 13.61 -12.49
CA TYR A 212 7.84 14.01 -11.10
C TYR A 212 7.08 13.00 -10.28
N GLY A 213 7.53 12.69 -9.07
CA GLY A 213 6.83 11.75 -8.21
C GLY A 213 7.41 11.64 -6.82
N THR A 214 6.58 11.20 -5.89
CA THR A 214 6.96 10.97 -4.49
C THR A 214 7.02 9.47 -4.27
N SER A 215 8.18 8.94 -3.85
CA SER A 215 8.30 7.51 -3.56
C SER A 215 7.69 7.16 -2.21
N VAL A 216 7.16 5.94 -2.09
CA VAL A 216 6.62 5.41 -0.83
C VAL A 216 7.69 5.43 0.25
N GLU A 217 8.92 5.04 -0.09
CA GLU A 217 10.08 5.07 0.81
C GLU A 217 10.37 6.48 1.35
N ALA A 218 10.31 7.50 0.50
CA ALA A 218 10.56 8.88 0.93
C ALA A 218 9.53 9.38 1.95
N VAL A 219 8.32 8.81 1.97
CA VAL A 219 7.28 9.11 2.96
C VAL A 219 7.46 8.25 4.21
N GLU A 220 7.75 6.96 4.04
CA GLU A 220 7.95 6.00 5.14
C GLU A 220 9.13 6.41 6.03
N VAL A 221 10.25 6.89 5.47
CA VAL A 221 11.41 7.36 6.25
C VAL A 221 11.03 8.50 7.20
N VAL A 222 10.14 9.41 6.77
CA VAL A 222 9.68 10.53 7.60
C VAL A 222 8.70 10.03 8.66
N ALA A 223 7.78 9.14 8.30
CA ALA A 223 6.79 8.57 9.19
C ALA A 223 7.41 7.70 10.29
N ASP A 224 8.36 6.82 9.94
CA ASP A 224 9.04 5.91 10.87
C ASP A 224 9.94 6.68 11.87
N ALA A 225 10.34 7.92 11.55
CA ALA A 225 11.04 8.81 12.48
C ALA A 225 10.12 9.46 13.53
N GLY A 226 8.83 9.13 13.55
CA GLY A 226 7.82 9.73 14.42
C GLY A 226 7.56 11.21 14.12
N LYS A 227 7.97 11.67 12.93
CA LYS A 227 7.75 13.05 12.50
C LYS A 227 6.43 13.17 11.78
N VAL A 228 5.78 14.27 12.08
CA VAL A 228 4.34 14.49 12.07
C VAL A 228 3.81 14.85 10.68
N SER A 229 4.62 15.45 9.81
CA SER A 229 4.15 15.80 8.47
C SER A 229 5.27 15.74 7.45
N SER A 230 5.15 14.81 6.50
CA SER A 230 5.95 14.82 5.27
C SER A 230 5.57 16.04 4.45
N LEU A 231 6.48 17.01 4.40
CA LEU A 231 6.37 18.17 3.52
C LEU A 231 6.68 17.73 2.08
N HIS A 232 5.70 17.84 1.17
CA HIS A 232 5.87 17.49 -0.24
C HIS A 232 5.95 18.72 -1.13
N ALA A 233 6.97 18.79 -1.99
CA ALA A 233 7.16 19.91 -2.92
C ALA A 233 6.84 19.52 -4.37
N ILE A 234 5.57 19.68 -4.78
CA ILE A 234 5.16 19.47 -6.18
C ILE A 234 5.40 20.77 -6.96
N ASN A 235 6.29 20.73 -7.95
CA ASN A 235 6.41 21.79 -8.95
C ASN A 235 5.39 21.51 -10.06
N SER A 236 4.31 22.29 -10.10
CA SER A 236 3.46 22.42 -11.30
C SER A 236 3.97 23.52 -12.20
#